data_AF-A0A0J0XTT5-F1
#
_entry.id   AF-A0A0J0XTT5-F1
#
_cell.length_a   1.000
_cell.length_b   1.000
_cell.length_c   1.000
_cell.angle_alpha   90.00
_cell.angle_beta   90.00
_cell.angle_gamma   90.00
#
_symmetry.space_group_name_H-M   'P 1'
#
loop_
_entity.id
_entity.type
_entity.pdbx_description
1 polymer ?
#
loop_
_entity_poly.entity_id
_entity_poly.type
_entity_poly.pdbx_seq_one_letter_code
_entity_poly.pdbx_strand_id
1 'polypeptide(L)'
;MSINTTNPYAGHPQLSPLEAEVLWEYAKLADKVKRITALVRQTLDKPNSRLLEELRELEKEMKLVLTMYRAAVYNVTQAEEMREAEREAAAAKAALQEQSRERSPGTNWEDEGSTIMY
;
A
#
# COMPACT_ATOMS: atom_id res chain seq x y z
N MET A 1 -1.93 -46.91 -1.11
CA MET A 1 -2.20 -47.93 -2.15
C MET A 1 -3.68 -48.25 -2.10
N SER A 2 -4.35 -48.26 -3.26
CA SER A 2 -5.42 -49.21 -3.60
C SER A 2 -5.80 -49.03 -5.07
N ILE A 3 -4.95 -49.52 -5.97
CA ILE A 3 -5.41 -49.82 -7.34
C ILE A 3 -6.12 -51.15 -7.27
N ASN A 4 -7.42 -51.04 -7.07
CA ASN A 4 -8.37 -52.12 -7.04
C ASN A 4 -8.46 -52.68 -8.48
N THR A 5 -7.61 -53.67 -8.80
CA THR A 5 -7.43 -54.20 -10.16
C THR A 5 -8.49 -55.22 -10.57
N THR A 6 -9.20 -55.81 -9.61
CA THR A 6 -10.18 -56.89 -9.80
C THR A 6 -11.46 -56.60 -9.01
N ASN A 7 -12.62 -56.73 -9.67
CA ASN A 7 -13.92 -56.46 -9.05
C ASN A 7 -14.28 -57.55 -8.02
N PRO A 8 -14.36 -57.24 -6.71
CA PRO A 8 -14.70 -58.21 -5.67
C PRO A 8 -16.20 -58.59 -5.66
N TYR A 9 -17.05 -57.82 -6.35
CA TYR A 9 -18.48 -58.06 -6.43
C TYR A 9 -18.88 -58.92 -7.64
N ALA A 10 -17.93 -59.25 -8.52
CA ALA A 10 -18.20 -60.06 -9.71
C ALA A 10 -18.66 -61.48 -9.33
N GLY A 11 -19.81 -61.91 -9.86
CA GLY A 11 -20.35 -63.26 -9.63
C GLY A 11 -21.02 -63.47 -8.27
N HIS A 12 -21.31 -62.41 -7.52
CA HIS A 12 -22.02 -62.54 -6.25
C HIS A 12 -23.47 -63.00 -6.45
N PRO A 13 -23.93 -64.09 -5.78
CA PRO A 13 -25.21 -64.73 -6.08
C PRO A 13 -26.45 -63.90 -5.71
N GLN A 14 -26.29 -62.83 -4.93
CA GLN A 14 -27.36 -61.92 -4.55
C GLN A 14 -27.35 -60.59 -5.32
N LEU A 15 -26.40 -60.41 -6.25
CA LEU A 15 -26.27 -59.18 -7.03
C LEU A 15 -26.46 -59.51 -8.51
N SER A 16 -27.23 -58.68 -9.20
CA SER A 16 -27.22 -58.69 -10.66
C SER A 16 -25.84 -58.23 -11.18
N PRO A 17 -25.45 -58.62 -12.41
CA PRO A 17 -24.19 -58.19 -13.00
C PRO A 17 -24.02 -56.67 -13.02
N LEU A 18 -25.10 -55.93 -13.29
CA LEU A 18 -25.11 -54.47 -13.31
C LEU A 18 -24.86 -53.88 -11.91
N GLU A 19 -25.51 -54.42 -10.87
CA GLU A 19 -25.31 -53.93 -9.50
C GLU A 19 -23.87 -54.16 -9.03
N ALA A 20 -23.26 -55.29 -9.38
CA ALA A 20 -21.86 -55.58 -9.08
C ALA A 20 -20.88 -54.62 -9.78
N GLU A 21 -21.17 -54.21 -11.01
CA GLU A 21 -20.37 -53.20 -11.74
C GLU A 21 -20.54 -51.80 -11.14
N VAL A 22 -21.77 -51.41 -10.81
CA VAL A 22 -22.05 -50.09 -10.23
C VAL A 22 -21.38 -49.94 -8.86
N LEU A 23 -21.51 -50.94 -7.97
CA LEU A 23 -20.84 -50.94 -6.66
C LEU A 23 -19.32 -50.87 -6.79
N TRP A 24 -18.77 -51.49 -7.83
CA TRP A 24 -17.35 -51.43 -8.11
C TRP A 24 -16.89 -50.04 -8.54
N GLU A 25 -17.63 -49.38 -9.43
CA GLU A 25 -17.32 -48.00 -9.84
C GLU A 25 -17.47 -47.02 -8.67
N TYR A 26 -18.47 -47.20 -7.81
CA TYR A 26 -18.58 -46.42 -6.57
C TYR A 26 -17.42 -46.65 -5.61
N ALA A 27 -16.95 -47.89 -5.46
CA ALA A 27 -15.78 -48.18 -4.63
C ALA A 27 -14.51 -47.48 -5.16
N LYS A 28 -14.29 -47.50 -6.49
CA LYS A 28 -13.20 -46.75 -7.14
C LYS A 28 -13.35 -45.25 -6.95
N LEU A 29 -14.55 -44.71 -7.10
CA LEU A 29 -14.83 -43.29 -6.91
C LEU A 29 -14.55 -42.87 -5.47
N ALA A 30 -15.02 -43.64 -4.48
CA ALA A 30 -14.79 -43.37 -3.07
C ALA A 30 -13.28 -43.35 -2.74
N ASP A 31 -12.50 -44.27 -3.32
CA ASP A 31 -11.04 -44.28 -3.13
C ASP A 31 -10.35 -43.07 -3.77
N LYS A 32 -10.77 -42.69 -4.99
CA LYS A 32 -10.32 -41.45 -5.64
C LYS A 32 -10.64 -40.21 -4.80
N VAL A 33 -11.86 -40.12 -4.26
CA VAL A 33 -12.27 -39.00 -3.39
C VAL A 33 -11.42 -38.97 -2.12
N LYS A 34 -11.19 -40.11 -1.45
CA LYS A 34 -10.29 -40.19 -0.29
C LYS A 34 -8.88 -39.71 -0.62
N ARG A 35 -8.35 -40.09 -1.79
CA ARG A 35 -7.03 -39.64 -2.25
C ARG A 35 -7.01 -38.13 -2.51
N ILE A 36 -8.03 -37.58 -3.14
CA ILE A 36 -8.16 -36.13 -3.36
C ILE A 36 -8.20 -35.42 -2.00
N THR A 37 -9.03 -35.86 -1.06
CA THR A 37 -9.10 -35.27 0.28
C THR A 37 -7.76 -35.34 1.01
N ALA A 38 -7.03 -36.45 0.90
CA ALA A 38 -5.71 -36.59 1.49
C ALA A 38 -4.68 -35.62 0.86
N LEU A 39 -4.68 -35.48 -0.47
CA LEU A 39 -3.82 -34.53 -1.18
C LEU A 39 -4.17 -33.07 -0.86
N VAL A 40 -5.46 -32.76 -0.77
CA VAL A 40 -5.93 -31.42 -0.38
C VAL A 40 -5.49 -31.12 1.04
N ARG A 41 -5.67 -32.04 2.00
CA ARG A 41 -5.16 -31.88 3.37
C ARG A 41 -3.64 -31.66 3.39
N GLN A 42 -2.88 -32.49 2.67
CA GLN A 42 -1.42 -32.32 2.59
C GLN A 42 -1.00 -30.96 2.01
N THR A 43 -1.77 -30.44 1.05
CA THR A 43 -1.52 -29.12 0.44
C THR A 43 -1.92 -27.99 1.38
N LEU A 44 -3.00 -28.15 2.14
CA LEU A 44 -3.47 -27.17 3.13
C LEU A 44 -2.59 -27.14 4.38
N ASP A 45 -2.07 -28.28 4.82
CA ASP A 45 -1.21 -28.40 6.01
C ASP A 45 0.21 -27.85 5.76
N LYS A 46 0.62 -27.75 4.49
CA LYS A 46 1.87 -27.11 4.06
C LYS A 46 1.56 -25.98 3.08
N PRO A 47 0.91 -24.88 3.53
CA PRO A 47 0.80 -23.70 2.70
C PRO A 47 2.23 -23.27 2.36
N ASN A 48 2.46 -22.95 1.09
CA ASN A 48 3.79 -22.79 0.51
C ASN A 48 4.59 -21.73 1.28
N SER A 49 5.36 -22.16 2.29
CA SER A 49 6.05 -21.29 3.25
C SER A 49 7.04 -20.39 2.54
N ARG A 50 7.63 -20.90 1.46
CA ARG A 50 8.47 -20.16 0.54
C ARG A 50 7.75 -18.98 -0.11
N LEU A 51 6.50 -19.15 -0.57
CA LEU A 51 5.73 -18.03 -1.13
C LEU A 51 5.42 -16.98 -0.06
N LEU A 52 5.14 -17.40 1.19
CA LEU A 52 4.92 -16.46 2.28
C LEU A 52 6.20 -15.69 2.67
N GLU A 53 7.35 -16.35 2.63
CA GLU A 53 8.66 -15.71 2.84
C GLU A 53 8.97 -14.70 1.74
N GLU A 54 8.80 -15.08 0.47
CA GLU A 54 8.98 -14.20 -0.69
C GLU A 54 8.03 -12.98 -0.63
N LEU A 55 6.76 -13.18 -0.28
CA LEU A 55 5.80 -12.08 -0.09
C LEU A 55 6.19 -11.15 1.07
N ARG A 56 6.74 -11.71 2.17
CA ARG A 56 7.15 -10.92 3.32
C ARG A 56 8.41 -10.10 3.05
N GLU A 57 9.33 -10.60 2.24
CA GLU A 57 10.46 -9.82 1.75
C GLU A 57 9.99 -8.67 0.87
N LEU A 58 9.11 -8.95 -0.09
CA LEU A 58 8.52 -7.92 -0.95
C LEU A 58 7.78 -6.85 -0.15
N GLU A 59 7.02 -7.25 0.88
CA GLU A 59 6.32 -6.32 1.76
C GLU A 59 7.29 -5.35 2.48
N LYS A 60 8.45 -5.85 2.95
CA LYS A 60 9.45 -5.01 3.63
C LYS A 60 10.04 -3.98 2.67
N GLU A 61 10.39 -4.41 1.46
CA GLU A 61 10.96 -3.51 0.45
C GLU A 61 9.94 -2.45 0.02
N MET A 62 8.71 -2.86 -0.25
CA MET A 62 7.65 -1.94 -0.65
C MET A 62 7.27 -0.96 0.48
N LYS A 63 7.29 -1.39 1.75
CA LYS A 63 7.10 -0.50 2.91
C LYS A 63 8.20 0.54 3.03
N LEU A 64 9.46 0.15 2.77
CA LEU A 64 10.58 1.09 2.75
C LEU A 64 10.39 2.13 1.63
N VAL A 65 10.10 1.68 0.42
CA VAL A 65 9.86 2.55 -0.74
C VAL A 65 8.69 3.51 -0.48
N LEU A 66 7.58 3.01 0.08
CA LEU A 66 6.42 3.83 0.43
C LEU A 66 6.77 4.90 1.46
N THR A 67 7.59 4.55 2.46
CA THR A 67 8.02 5.49 3.51
C THR A 67 8.94 6.56 2.93
N MET A 68 9.92 6.18 2.10
CA MET A 68 10.80 7.14 1.42
C MET A 68 10.00 8.06 0.49
N TYR A 69 9.04 7.52 -0.27
CA TYR A 69 8.18 8.31 -1.14
C TYR A 69 7.33 9.29 -0.35
N ARG A 70 6.70 8.85 0.74
CA ARG A 70 5.88 9.73 1.60
C ARG A 70 6.71 10.85 2.23
N ALA A 71 7.92 10.53 2.70
CA ALA A 71 8.84 11.53 3.23
C ALA A 71 9.29 12.52 2.14
N ALA A 72 9.60 12.03 0.93
CA ALA A 72 9.99 12.87 -0.19
C ALA A 72 8.87 13.85 -0.60
N VAL A 73 7.63 13.38 -0.71
CA VAL A 73 6.47 14.23 -1.01
C VAL A 73 6.26 15.27 0.08
N TYR A 74 6.27 14.86 1.36
CA TYR A 74 6.12 15.77 2.48
C TYR A 74 7.18 16.88 2.47
N ASN A 75 8.45 16.52 2.25
CA ASN A 75 9.54 17.48 2.18
C ASN A 75 9.37 18.49 1.04
N VAL A 76 8.92 18.04 -0.14
CA VAL A 76 8.69 18.94 -1.29
C VAL A 76 7.53 19.88 -1.00
N THR A 77 6.40 19.36 -0.50
CA THR A 77 5.24 20.18 -0.16
C THR A 77 5.58 21.22 0.91
N GLN A 78 6.29 20.80 1.97
CA GLN A 78 6.70 21.72 3.03
C GLN A 78 7.71 22.77 2.54
N ALA A 79 8.62 22.42 1.64
CA ALA A 79 9.55 23.37 1.05
C ALA A 79 8.80 24.46 0.25
N GLU A 80 7.77 24.11 -0.51
CA GLU A 80 6.98 25.10 -1.24
C GLU A 80 6.15 25.99 -0.31
N GLU A 81 5.51 25.43 0.72
CA GLU A 81 4.79 26.21 1.75
C GLU A 81 5.70 27.24 2.43
N MET A 82 6.94 26.86 2.77
CA MET A 82 7.91 27.78 3.36
C MET A 82 8.33 28.88 2.39
N ARG A 83 8.54 28.56 1.10
CA ARG A 83 8.90 29.55 0.07
C ARG A 83 7.78 30.55 -0.18
N GLU A 84 6.53 30.11 -0.13
CA GLU A 84 5.36 31.00 -0.22
C GLU A 84 5.29 31.93 0.98
N ALA A 85 5.41 31.40 2.20
CA ALA A 85 5.42 32.21 3.43
C ALA A 85 6.56 33.25 3.45
N GLU A 86 7.76 32.88 2.98
CA GLU A 86 8.89 33.81 2.86
C GLU A 86 8.61 34.95 1.86
N ARG A 87 7.97 34.66 0.73
CA ARG A 87 7.59 35.67 -0.27
C ARG A 87 6.55 36.64 0.27
N GLU A 88 5.55 36.14 0.99
CA GLU A 88 4.54 36.98 1.64
C GLU A 88 5.17 37.84 2.74
N ALA A 89 6.04 37.27 3.57
CA ALA A 89 6.77 38.02 4.59
C ALA A 89 7.70 39.09 3.99
N ALA A 90 8.36 38.79 2.87
CA ALA A 90 9.19 39.76 2.14
C ALA A 90 8.34 40.89 1.55
N ALA A 91 7.20 40.58 0.94
CA ALA A 91 6.27 41.57 0.40
C ALA A 91 5.69 42.47 1.51
N ALA A 92 5.29 41.89 2.65
CA ALA A 92 4.81 42.64 3.81
C ALA A 92 5.90 43.56 4.40
N LYS A 93 7.15 43.08 4.49
CA LYS A 93 8.29 43.90 4.93
C LYS A 93 8.58 45.04 3.97
N ALA A 94 8.53 44.80 2.66
CA ALA A 94 8.73 45.83 1.64
C ALA A 94 7.64 46.92 1.72
N ALA A 95 6.37 46.53 1.84
CA ALA A 95 5.25 47.46 1.99
C ALA A 95 5.38 48.32 3.27
N LEU A 96 5.79 47.72 4.40
CA LEU A 96 6.02 48.46 5.64
C LEU A 96 7.20 49.44 5.52
N GLN A 97 8.27 49.04 4.83
CA GLN A 97 9.43 49.90 4.58
C GLN A 97 9.06 51.09 3.68
N GLU A 98 8.21 50.89 2.68
CA GLU A 98 7.70 51.96 1.82
C GLU A 98 6.79 52.91 2.60
N GLN A 99 5.86 52.39 3.42
CA GLN A 99 5.02 53.21 4.28
C GLN A 99 5.81 54.04 5.31
N SER A 100 6.91 53.51 5.84
CA SER A 100 7.79 54.24 6.78
C SER A 100 8.71 55.24 6.08
N ARG A 101 9.07 55.02 4.80
CA ARG A 101 9.71 56.02 3.95
C ARG A 101 8.76 57.18 3.64
N GLU A 102 7.49 56.91 3.34
CA GLU A 102 6.48 57.95 3.11
C GLU A 102 6.10 58.72 4.40
N ARG A 103 6.19 58.07 5.58
CA ARG A 103 5.94 58.72 6.88
C ARG A 103 7.09 59.55 7.44
N SER A 104 8.25 59.61 6.77
CA SER A 104 9.29 60.60 7.08
C SER A 104 9.23 61.75 6.07
N PRO A 105 8.29 62.72 6.21
CA PRO A 105 8.52 64.01 5.62
C PRO A 105 9.78 64.56 6.29
N GLY A 106 10.79 64.90 5.48
CA GLY A 106 11.97 65.60 5.96
C GLY A 106 11.50 66.74 6.87
N THR A 107 11.91 66.70 8.13
CA THR A 107 11.68 67.80 9.05
C THR A 107 12.57 68.93 8.54
N ASN A 108 12.00 69.76 7.66
CA ASN A 108 12.65 70.91 7.07
C ASN A 108 12.83 71.94 8.19
N TRP A 109 14.00 71.95 8.82
CA TRP A 109 14.39 72.95 9.81
C TRP A 109 15.15 74.13 9.19
N GLU A 110 14.89 74.44 7.93
CA GLU A 110 15.47 75.60 7.27
C GLU A 110 14.34 76.47 6.70
N ASP A 111 14.34 77.71 7.17
CA ASP A 111 13.67 78.89 6.61
C ASP A 111 12.44 79.47 7.34
N GLU A 112 12.54 79.67 8.67
CA GLU A 112 11.79 80.73 9.36
C GLU A 112 12.71 81.47 10.34
N GLY A 113 13.57 82.35 9.81
CA GLY A 113 14.50 83.09 10.68
C GLY A 113 15.32 84.18 10.01
N SER A 114 14.81 84.88 9.00
CA SER A 114 15.47 86.10 8.52
C SER A 114 14.48 87.13 7.98
N THR A 115 13.70 87.73 8.88
CA THR A 115 13.15 89.07 8.66
C THR A 115 13.13 89.83 9.97
N ILE A 116 14.27 90.43 10.35
CA ILE A 116 14.31 91.67 11.15
C ILE A 116 15.39 92.60 10.57
N MET A 117 14.91 93.57 9.79
CA MET A 117 15.18 95.03 9.80
C MET A 117 16.63 95.55 9.86
N TYR A 118 16.98 96.36 8.85
CA TYR A 118 17.49 97.72 9.05
C TYR A 118 16.63 98.70 8.26
#